data_AF-A0A7S2XHW5-F1
#
_entry.id   AF-A0A7S2XHW5-F1
#
_cell.length_a   1.000
_cell.length_b   1.000
_cell.length_c   1.000
_cell.angle_alpha   90.00
_cell.angle_beta   90.00
_cell.angle_gamma   90.00
#
_symmetry.space_group_name_H-M   'P 1'
#
loop_
_entity.id
_entity.type
_entity.pdbx_description
1 polymer ?
#
loop_
_entity_poly.entity_id
_entity_poly.type
_entity_poly.pdbx_seq_one_letter_code
_entity_poly.pdbx_strand_id
1 'polypeptide(L)'
;WVVFHESARVGKKRLAAGASFHPSGAKLEQLFERKIEDLTAKLKCPMLMGPCKGDHETCLVGGSVQQVLQKMDIGKTCEYHAFMDRAHGFVTQGDVSKKEIADSYESALEKTEKFFAKNFGWMSGLGK
;
A
#
# COMPACT_ATOMS: atom_id res chain seq x y z
N TRP A 1 3.28 -7.27 -0.40
CA TRP A 1 4.34 -8.08 -1.04
C TRP A 1 3.86 -8.74 -2.33
N VAL A 2 2.84 -9.61 -2.30
CA VAL A 2 2.31 -10.26 -3.54
C VAL A 2 1.86 -9.24 -4.58
N VAL A 3 1.12 -8.20 -4.17
CA VAL A 3 0.69 -7.11 -5.06
C VAL A 3 1.87 -6.36 -5.70
N PHE A 4 3.02 -6.25 -5.01
CA PHE A 4 4.22 -5.64 -5.57
C PHE A 4 4.83 -6.54 -6.66
N HIS A 5 4.97 -7.83 -6.39
CA HIS A 5 5.42 -8.80 -7.39
C HIS A 5 4.51 -8.84 -8.60
N GLU A 6 3.20 -8.85 -8.38
CA GLU A 6 2.22 -8.81 -9.46
C GLU A 6 2.31 -7.52 -10.25
N SER A 7 2.36 -6.35 -9.62
CA SER A 7 2.55 -5.07 -10.30
C SER A 7 3.87 -5.00 -11.08
N ALA A 8 4.96 -5.57 -10.56
CA ALA A 8 6.23 -5.64 -11.29
C ALA A 8 6.13 -6.55 -12.52
N ARG A 9 5.39 -7.65 -12.42
CA ARG A 9 5.19 -8.63 -13.48
C ARG A 9 4.22 -8.13 -14.55
N VAL A 10 3.03 -7.69 -14.14
CA VAL A 10 1.90 -7.34 -15.02
C VAL A 10 1.73 -5.82 -15.09
N GLY A 11 1.60 -5.28 -16.30
CA GLY A 11 1.38 -3.84 -16.48
C GLY A 11 -0.05 -3.39 -16.11
N LYS A 12 -0.29 -2.07 -16.21
CA LYS A 12 -1.57 -1.41 -15.86
C LYS A 12 -2.83 -2.02 -16.51
N LYS A 13 -2.68 -2.71 -17.65
CA LYS A 13 -3.78 -3.41 -18.33
C LYS A 13 -4.34 -4.61 -17.54
N ARG A 14 -3.61 -5.12 -16.55
CA ARG A 14 -4.03 -6.26 -15.71
C ARG A 14 -4.18 -5.90 -14.23
N LEU A 15 -3.42 -4.92 -13.75
CA LEU A 15 -3.53 -4.43 -12.38
C LEU A 15 -3.51 -2.90 -12.40
N ALA A 16 -4.65 -2.27 -12.11
CA ALA A 16 -4.77 -0.82 -12.19
C ALA A 16 -4.16 -0.10 -10.98
N ALA A 17 -4.23 -0.72 -9.79
CA ALA A 17 -3.75 -0.18 -8.54
C ALA A 17 -3.52 -1.30 -7.51
N GLY A 18 -2.72 -1.03 -6.48
CA GLY A 18 -2.51 -1.91 -5.33
C GLY A 18 -2.69 -1.20 -4.01
N ALA A 19 -3.06 -1.93 -2.96
CA ALA A 19 -3.13 -1.43 -1.59
C ALA A 19 -2.37 -2.36 -0.65
N SER A 20 -1.65 -1.79 0.32
CA SER A 20 -0.88 -2.52 1.32
C SER A 20 -0.92 -1.77 2.65
N PHE A 21 -1.77 -2.23 3.56
CA PHE A 21 -1.72 -1.85 4.97
C PHE A 21 -0.77 -2.80 5.68
N HIS A 22 -0.13 -2.39 6.78
CA HIS A 22 0.86 -3.19 7.53
C HIS A 22 1.92 -3.89 6.64
N PRO A 23 2.61 -3.17 5.74
CA PRO A 23 3.53 -3.75 4.76
C PRO A 23 4.68 -4.57 5.38
N SER A 24 4.62 -5.89 5.17
CA SER A 24 5.69 -6.83 5.53
C SER A 24 6.74 -7.05 4.44
N GLY A 25 6.62 -6.36 3.30
CA GLY A 25 7.40 -6.63 2.09
C GLY A 25 8.92 -6.53 2.27
N ALA A 26 9.41 -5.59 3.08
CA ALA A 26 10.83 -5.46 3.37
C ALA A 26 11.39 -6.66 4.14
N LYS A 27 10.71 -7.09 5.21
CA LYS A 27 11.10 -8.28 5.98
C LYS A 27 11.05 -9.54 5.11
N LEU A 28 10.03 -9.66 4.26
CA LEU A 28 9.90 -10.80 3.35
C LEU A 28 11.03 -10.83 2.31
N GLU A 29 11.38 -9.72 1.67
CA GLU A 29 12.51 -9.69 0.72
C GLU A 29 13.84 -10.00 1.42
N GLN A 30 14.05 -9.56 2.67
CA GLN A 30 15.24 -9.92 3.46
C GLN A 30 15.37 -11.43 3.71
N LEU A 31 14.26 -12.15 3.93
CA LEU A 31 14.28 -13.61 4.05
C LEU A 31 14.78 -14.32 2.78
N PHE A 32 14.70 -13.65 1.63
CA PHE A 32 15.20 -14.12 0.34
C PHE A 32 16.51 -13.41 -0.08
N GLU A 33 17.18 -12.72 0.84
CA GLU A 33 18.43 -11.96 0.59
C GLU A 33 18.27 -10.86 -0.49
N ARG A 34 17.09 -10.25 -0.56
CA ARG A 34 16.74 -9.21 -1.54
C ARG A 34 16.39 -7.89 -0.87
N LYS A 35 16.42 -6.82 -1.67
CA LYS A 35 16.03 -5.47 -1.25
C LYS A 35 14.64 -5.14 -1.80
N ILE A 36 13.77 -4.61 -0.95
CA ILE A 36 12.41 -4.22 -1.35
C ILE A 36 12.43 -3.07 -2.37
N GLU A 37 13.46 -2.25 -2.36
CA GLU A 37 13.70 -1.18 -3.31
C GLU A 37 13.85 -1.70 -4.74
N ASP A 38 14.51 -2.84 -4.94
CA ASP A 38 14.70 -3.45 -6.26
C ASP A 38 13.37 -3.95 -6.85
N LEU A 39 12.47 -4.43 -5.99
CA LEU A 39 11.10 -4.78 -6.38
C LEU A 39 10.27 -3.52 -6.62
N THR A 40 10.40 -2.52 -5.75
CA THR A 40 9.68 -1.24 -5.82
C THR A 40 9.97 -0.50 -7.12
N ALA A 41 11.23 -0.49 -7.56
CA ALA A 41 11.65 0.15 -8.82
C ALA A 41 11.02 -0.48 -10.08
N LYS A 42 10.42 -1.66 -9.96
CA LYS A 42 9.79 -2.39 -11.08
C LYS A 42 8.28 -2.23 -11.14
N LEU A 43 7.67 -1.59 -10.14
CA LEU A 43 6.21 -1.47 -10.05
C LEU A 43 5.64 -0.71 -11.23
N LYS A 44 4.51 -1.20 -11.76
CA LYS A 44 3.86 -0.64 -12.96
C LYS A 44 2.52 0.02 -12.66
N CYS A 45 1.96 -0.19 -11.47
CA CYS A 45 0.71 0.42 -11.03
C CYS A 45 0.90 1.25 -9.74
N PRO A 46 0.04 2.24 -9.48
CA PRO A 46 0.08 3.04 -8.26
C PRO A 46 -0.20 2.18 -7.02
N MET A 47 0.34 2.62 -5.88
CA MET A 47 0.22 1.94 -4.59
C MET A 47 -0.39 2.87 -3.54
N LEU A 48 -1.36 2.35 -2.79
CA LEU A 48 -1.79 2.88 -1.50
C LEU A 48 -1.03 2.14 -0.39
N MET A 49 -0.26 2.89 0.40
CA MET A 49 0.57 2.35 1.47
C MET A 49 0.05 2.82 2.82
N GLY A 50 -0.27 1.86 3.70
CA GLY A 50 -0.73 2.10 5.06
C GLY A 50 0.24 1.55 6.11
N PRO A 51 1.45 2.13 6.27
CA PRO A 51 2.39 1.70 7.29
C PRO A 51 1.86 1.98 8.71
N CYS A 52 2.29 1.19 9.66
CA CYS A 52 1.86 1.21 11.05
C CYS A 52 3.01 0.87 12.01
N LYS A 53 2.75 0.89 13.31
CA LYS A 53 3.77 0.62 14.33
C LYS A 53 4.34 -0.80 14.19
N GLY A 54 5.66 -0.89 14.07
CA GLY A 54 6.38 -2.16 13.95
C GLY A 54 6.66 -2.61 12.51
N ASP A 55 6.22 -1.84 11.51
CA ASP A 55 6.68 -1.98 10.14
C ASP A 55 8.15 -1.62 9.99
N HIS A 56 8.80 -2.19 8.97
CA HIS A 56 10.19 -1.90 8.65
C HIS A 56 10.33 -0.44 8.18
N GLU A 57 11.42 0.23 8.59
CA GLU A 57 11.65 1.66 8.34
C GLU A 57 11.58 2.05 6.85
N THR A 58 12.02 1.16 5.95
CA THR A 58 11.97 1.36 4.50
C THR A 58 10.55 1.53 3.96
N CYS A 59 9.56 0.98 4.66
CA CYS A 59 8.14 1.04 4.28
C CYS A 59 7.36 2.13 5.02
N LEU A 60 7.95 2.81 6.00
CA LEU A 60 7.34 3.94 6.68
C LEU A 60 7.22 5.16 5.75
N VAL A 61 6.41 6.14 6.14
CA VAL A 61 6.30 7.41 5.41
C VAL A 61 7.67 8.10 5.40
N GLY A 62 8.13 8.49 4.21
CA GLY A 62 9.47 9.04 3.98
C GLY A 62 10.57 7.98 3.81
N GLY A 63 10.26 6.70 4.01
CA GLY A 63 11.19 5.57 3.82
C GLY A 63 11.58 5.36 2.36
N SER A 64 12.59 4.50 2.15
CA SER A 64 13.17 4.24 0.82
C SER A 64 12.15 3.77 -0.23
N VAL A 65 11.13 2.97 0.15
CA VAL A 65 10.07 2.56 -0.78
C VAL A 65 9.33 3.77 -1.34
N GLN A 66 8.99 4.73 -0.49
CA GLN A 66 8.34 5.97 -0.92
C GLN A 66 9.26 6.80 -1.82
N GLN A 67 10.53 6.94 -1.44
CA GLN A 67 11.52 7.69 -2.21
C GLN A 67 11.74 7.09 -3.60
N VAL A 68 11.77 5.75 -3.72
CA VAL A 68 11.87 5.06 -5.02
C VAL A 68 10.62 5.34 -5.85
N LEU A 69 9.42 5.13 -5.28
CA LEU A 69 8.16 5.37 -5.99
C LEU A 69 8.03 6.82 -6.47
N GLN A 70 8.43 7.80 -5.68
CA GLN A 70 8.38 9.22 -6.04
C GLN A 70 9.24 9.59 -7.25
N LYS A 71 10.27 8.80 -7.56
CA LYS A 71 11.11 8.98 -8.76
C LYS A 71 10.49 8.36 -10.02
N MET A 72 9.39 7.61 -9.87
CA MET A 72 8.69 6.94 -10.97
C MET A 72 7.42 7.70 -11.34
N ASP A 73 6.96 7.58 -12.59
CA ASP A 73 5.72 8.24 -13.02
C ASP A 73 4.49 7.82 -12.21
N ILE A 74 4.44 6.55 -11.78
CA ILE A 74 3.37 6.02 -10.93
C ILE A 74 3.37 6.63 -9.52
N GLY A 75 4.49 7.23 -9.09
CA GLY A 75 4.65 7.85 -7.78
C GLY A 75 3.70 9.00 -7.52
N LYS A 76 3.38 9.78 -8.56
CA LYS A 76 2.45 10.93 -8.49
C LYS A 76 1.02 10.53 -8.10
N THR A 77 0.70 9.26 -8.30
CA THR A 77 -0.61 8.66 -8.00
C THR A 77 -0.57 7.73 -6.79
N CYS A 78 0.59 7.50 -6.18
CA CYS A 78 0.69 6.71 -4.96
C CYS A 78 0.25 7.54 -3.74
N GLU A 79 -0.31 6.87 -2.73
CA GLU A 79 -0.82 7.52 -1.52
C GLU A 79 -0.26 6.82 -0.27
N TYR A 80 0.02 7.60 0.77
CA TYR A 80 0.63 7.12 2.02
C TYR A 80 -0.17 7.62 3.21
N HIS A 81 -0.68 6.71 4.03
CA HIS A 81 -1.50 7.04 5.20
C HIS A 81 -1.02 6.22 6.39
N ALA A 82 -0.29 6.84 7.31
CA ALA A 82 0.29 6.13 8.45
C ALA A 82 -0.73 5.88 9.58
N PHE A 83 -0.63 4.72 10.22
CA PHE A 83 -1.40 4.30 11.39
C PHE A 83 -0.44 3.97 12.55
N MET A 84 0.34 4.96 13.01
CA MET A 84 1.45 4.77 13.95
C MET A 84 1.01 4.43 15.38
N ASP A 85 -0.27 4.58 15.68
CA ASP A 85 -0.94 4.17 16.91
C ASP A 85 -1.52 2.74 16.81
N ARG A 86 -1.37 2.07 15.67
CA ARG A 86 -1.82 0.69 15.45
C ARG A 86 -0.63 -0.24 15.24
N ALA A 87 -0.73 -1.44 15.82
CA ALA A 87 0.28 -2.47 15.67
C ALA A 87 0.24 -3.11 14.28
N HIS A 88 1.37 -3.67 13.85
CA HIS A 88 1.44 -4.52 12.66
C HIS A 88 0.34 -5.59 12.66
N GLY A 89 -0.35 -5.73 11.53
CA GLY A 89 -1.45 -6.68 11.37
C GLY A 89 -2.83 -6.16 11.77
N PHE A 90 -2.99 -4.90 12.19
CA PHE A 90 -4.29 -4.39 12.70
C PHE A 90 -5.48 -4.59 11.75
N VAL A 91 -5.27 -4.56 10.43
CA VAL A 91 -6.35 -4.81 9.46
C VAL A 91 -6.76 -6.28 9.33
N THR A 92 -5.89 -7.24 9.67
CA THR A 92 -6.17 -8.68 9.51
C THR A 92 -6.32 -9.43 10.81
N GLN A 93 -5.75 -8.90 11.89
CA GLN A 93 -5.59 -9.54 13.20
C GLN A 93 -6.14 -8.67 14.34
N GLY A 94 -6.58 -7.44 14.04
CA GLY A 94 -7.11 -6.51 15.05
C GLY A 94 -8.46 -6.97 15.59
N ASP A 95 -8.66 -6.75 16.89
CA ASP A 95 -9.94 -6.99 17.57
C ASP A 95 -10.92 -5.82 17.32
N VAL A 96 -11.81 -5.99 16.34
CA VAL A 96 -12.79 -4.97 15.96
C VAL A 96 -13.92 -4.76 16.98
N SER A 97 -13.96 -5.53 18.07
CA SER A 97 -14.84 -5.19 19.21
C SER A 97 -14.37 -3.94 19.95
N LYS A 98 -13.09 -3.59 19.80
CA LYS A 98 -12.50 -2.35 20.32
C LYS A 98 -12.72 -1.22 19.33
N LYS A 99 -13.37 -0.15 19.78
CA LYS A 99 -13.77 0.97 18.92
C LYS A 99 -12.60 1.56 18.13
N GLU A 100 -11.46 1.76 18.78
CA GLU A 100 -10.28 2.35 18.17
C GLU A 100 -9.68 1.50 17.03
N ILE A 101 -9.85 0.19 17.10
CA ILE A 101 -9.42 -0.75 16.04
C ILE A 101 -10.45 -0.74 14.92
N ALA A 102 -11.75 -0.80 15.24
CA ALA A 102 -12.83 -0.70 14.28
C ALA A 102 -12.72 0.59 13.43
N ASP A 103 -12.58 1.75 14.08
CA ASP A 103 -12.44 3.05 13.41
C ASP A 103 -11.23 3.07 12.45
N SER A 104 -10.11 2.44 12.84
CA SER A 104 -8.90 2.39 11.99
C SER A 104 -9.03 1.41 10.84
N TYR A 105 -9.70 0.29 11.06
CA TYR A 105 -10.04 -0.68 10.02
C TYR A 105 -10.97 -0.04 8.98
N GLU A 106 -12.03 0.63 9.42
CA GLU A 106 -12.97 1.36 8.55
C GLU A 106 -12.22 2.45 7.77
N SER A 107 -11.36 3.22 8.42
CA SER A 107 -10.54 4.23 7.74
C SER A 107 -9.62 3.62 6.66
N ALA A 108 -9.02 2.46 6.93
CA ALA A 108 -8.20 1.75 5.94
C ALA A 108 -9.04 1.26 4.74
N LEU A 109 -10.25 0.76 5.00
CA LEU A 109 -11.19 0.33 3.96
C LEU A 109 -11.63 1.50 3.09
N GLU A 110 -12.11 2.60 3.70
CA GLU A 110 -12.54 3.78 2.95
C GLU A 110 -11.42 4.37 2.07
N LYS A 111 -10.19 4.42 2.59
CA LYS A 111 -9.03 4.89 1.81
C LYS A 111 -8.77 3.98 0.63
N THR A 112 -8.90 2.66 0.81
CA THR A 112 -8.76 1.68 -0.26
C THR A 112 -9.83 1.88 -1.33
N GLU A 113 -11.10 2.00 -0.94
CA GLU A 113 -12.21 2.22 -1.86
C GLU A 113 -12.04 3.51 -2.67
N LYS A 114 -11.73 4.63 -1.99
CA LYS A 114 -11.49 5.92 -2.64
C LYS A 114 -10.30 5.85 -3.61
N PHE A 115 -9.21 5.21 -3.19
CA PHE A 115 -8.02 5.03 -4.02
C PHE A 115 -8.31 4.19 -5.26
N PHE A 116 -9.04 3.09 -5.09
CA PHE A 116 -9.41 2.19 -6.18
C PHE A 116 -10.41 2.85 -7.13
N ALA A 117 -11.46 3.52 -6.63
CA ALA A 117 -12.41 4.23 -7.47
C ALA A 117 -11.73 5.29 -8.36
N LYS A 118 -10.73 6.01 -7.82
CA LYS A 118 -9.89 6.97 -8.53
C LYS A 118 -9.04 6.32 -9.63
N ASN A 119 -8.47 5.14 -9.38
CA ASN A 119 -7.54 4.48 -10.32
C ASN A 119 -8.20 3.50 -11.30
N PHE A 120 -9.40 2.98 -11.00
CA PHE A 120 -10.21 2.16 -11.91
C PHE A 120 -11.10 2.99 -12.84
N GLY A 121 -11.16 4.32 -12.64
CA GLY A 121 -12.00 5.21 -13.44
C GLY A 121 -13.50 5.09 -13.12
N TRP A 122 -13.88 4.47 -12.00
CA TRP A 122 -15.29 4.31 -11.60
C TRP A 122 -16.00 5.64 -11.36
N MET A 123 -15.27 6.68 -10.92
CA MET A 123 -15.83 8.03 -10.77
C MET A 123 -16.11 8.75 -12.10
N SER A 124 -15.72 8.19 -13.25
CA SER A 124 -16.12 8.72 -14.57
C SER A 124 -17.48 8.20 -15.06
N GLY A 125 -18.11 7.27 -14.34
CA GLY A 125 -19.39 6.64 -14.70
C GLY A 125 -20.58 6.97 -13.77
N LEU A 126 -20.36 7.67 -12.66
CA LEU A 126 -21.42 8.10 -11.72
C LEU A 126 -21.82 9.58 -11.90
N GLY A 127 -21.44 10.18 -13.02
CA GLY A 127 -21.75 11.56 -13.36
C GLY A 127 -22.14 11.71 -14.82
N LYS A 128 -23.35 11.25 -15.16
CA LYS A 128 -24.23 11.87 -16.16
C LYS A 128 -25.67 11.70 -15.71
#